data_AF-A0A1Q7WZQ4-F1
#
_entry.id   AF-A0A1Q7WZQ4-F1
#
_cell.length_a   1.000
_cell.length_b   1.000
_cell.length_c   1.000
_cell.angle_alpha   90.00
_cell.angle_beta   90.00
_cell.angle_gamma   90.00
#
_symmetry.space_group_name_H-M   'P 1'
#
loop_
_entity.id
_entity.type
_entity.pdbx_description
1 polymer ?
#
loop_
_entity_poly.entity_id
_entity_poly.type
_entity_poly.pdbx_seq_one_letter_code
_entity_poly.pdbx_strand_id
1 'polypeptide(L)'
;MAESRYLRTFWLVGALGIGLLALLALARAAPTSHASASASARGHTKVVCLDESTFDHETKFRPHHCIFHKRRAPNAKAFFVRTKHDRWKVWRHRHARGRGTATASMTGDTPVKIRLFHPVTRCGHRVFSRAHFRFPEFHSGSTVKLSTCA
;
A
#
# COMPACT_ATOMS: atom_id res chain seq x y z
N MET A 1 59.85 20.72 -56.06
CA MET A 1 58.79 21.62 -55.56
C MET A 1 58.10 20.90 -54.41
N ALA A 2 57.96 21.57 -53.25
CA ALA A 2 56.99 21.39 -52.15
C ALA A 2 56.64 19.94 -51.70
N GLU A 3 56.64 19.52 -50.43
CA GLU A 3 56.42 20.17 -49.14
C GLU A 3 56.91 19.19 -48.04
N SER A 4 57.62 19.69 -47.01
CA SER A 4 57.08 19.94 -45.66
C SER A 4 56.60 18.66 -44.96
N ARG A 5 57.46 18.06 -44.11
CA ARG A 5 57.41 18.18 -42.63
C ARG A 5 56.04 17.81 -42.09
N TYR A 6 55.96 16.81 -41.21
CA TYR A 6 55.47 16.99 -39.83
C TYR A 6 55.44 15.64 -39.13
N LEU A 7 56.35 15.53 -38.14
CA LEU A 7 56.11 14.96 -36.82
C LEU A 7 55.39 13.60 -36.77
N ARG A 8 56.14 12.55 -36.39
CA ARG A 8 55.80 11.62 -35.27
C ARG A 8 56.78 10.44 -35.22
N THR A 9 58.07 10.76 -35.18
CA THR A 9 59.01 9.96 -34.40
C THR A 9 58.87 10.34 -32.92
N PHE A 10 59.38 9.50 -32.04
CA PHE A 10 59.51 9.64 -30.58
C PHE A 10 58.60 8.68 -29.75
N TRP A 11 59.10 7.44 -29.73
CA TRP A 11 59.17 6.53 -28.57
C TRP A 11 57.96 5.65 -28.21
N LEU A 12 57.93 4.49 -28.87
CA LEU A 12 57.92 3.22 -28.16
C LEU A 12 59.03 3.21 -27.09
N VAL A 13 58.70 2.80 -25.87
CA VAL A 13 59.52 2.16 -24.81
C VAL A 13 59.09 2.71 -23.44
N GLY A 14 58.43 1.88 -22.65
CA GLY A 14 58.00 2.19 -21.29
C GLY A 14 57.30 0.98 -20.68
N ALA A 15 58.05 -0.12 -20.58
CA ALA A 15 57.60 -1.40 -20.07
C ALA A 15 57.17 -1.34 -18.60
N LEU A 16 56.17 -2.16 -18.27
CA LEU A 16 56.10 -3.04 -17.11
C LEU A 16 56.83 -2.59 -15.84
N GLY A 17 56.04 -2.28 -14.82
CA GLY A 17 56.49 -2.37 -13.43
C GLY A 17 55.82 -1.33 -12.55
N ILE A 18 55.44 -1.76 -11.35
CA ILE A 18 54.81 -0.96 -10.30
C ILE A 18 53.29 -0.82 -10.56
N GLY A 19 52.44 -1.68 -10.03
CA GLY A 19 52.50 -2.18 -8.67
C GLY A 19 51.23 -1.76 -7.95
N LEU A 20 50.16 -2.52 -8.18
CA LEU A 20 49.36 -3.11 -7.10
C LEU A 20 48.93 -2.23 -5.91
N LEU A 21 48.57 -0.96 -6.11
CA LEU A 21 48.15 -0.05 -5.02
C LEU A 21 46.96 0.86 -5.39
N ALA A 22 45.94 0.32 -6.05
CA ALA A 22 44.69 1.06 -6.28
C ALA A 22 43.42 0.16 -6.26
N LEU A 23 43.44 -0.91 -5.46
CA LEU A 23 42.31 -1.85 -5.32
C LEU A 23 41.69 -1.87 -3.90
N LEU A 24 41.98 -0.87 -3.07
CA LEU A 24 41.53 -0.78 -1.68
C LEU A 24 40.84 0.57 -1.40
N ALA A 25 39.69 0.84 -2.04
CA ALA A 25 38.84 1.97 -1.65
C ALA A 25 37.36 1.87 -2.07
N LEU A 26 36.78 0.67 -2.24
CA LEU A 26 35.32 0.51 -2.26
C LEU A 26 34.85 -0.37 -1.10
N ALA A 27 35.20 0.07 0.10
CA ALA A 27 34.53 -0.38 1.30
C ALA A 27 33.13 0.27 1.37
N ARG A 28 32.12 -0.58 1.17
CA ARG A 28 31.04 -0.73 2.14
C ARG A 28 30.02 0.43 2.23
N ALA A 29 29.14 0.48 1.26
CA ALA A 29 27.75 0.88 1.49
C ALA A 29 26.83 -0.13 0.80
N ALA A 30 26.74 -1.33 1.36
CA ALA A 30 25.58 -2.16 1.08
C ALA A 30 24.36 -1.37 1.58
N PRO A 31 23.38 -0.99 0.75
CA PRO A 31 22.10 -0.57 1.28
C PRO A 31 21.58 -1.74 2.08
N THR A 32 21.55 -1.52 3.39
CA THR A 32 20.97 -2.42 4.39
C THR A 32 19.68 -2.97 3.82
N SER A 33 19.68 -4.28 3.63
CA SER A 33 18.50 -5.04 3.24
C SER A 33 17.34 -4.50 4.04
N HIS A 34 16.32 -4.02 3.34
CA HIS A 34 15.05 -3.64 3.94
C HIS A 34 14.68 -4.75 4.90
N ALA A 35 14.85 -4.48 6.19
CA ALA A 35 14.17 -5.23 7.22
C ALA A 35 12.70 -4.93 6.97
N SER A 36 12.12 -5.69 6.03
CA SER A 36 10.70 -5.94 6.00
C SER A 36 10.44 -6.58 7.35
N ALA A 37 10.14 -5.73 8.33
CA ALA A 37 9.63 -6.15 9.61
C ALA A 37 8.54 -7.14 9.27
N SER A 38 8.81 -8.43 9.52
CA SER A 38 7.78 -9.45 9.58
C SER A 38 6.88 -9.01 10.72
N ALA A 39 5.91 -8.18 10.37
CA ALA A 39 4.93 -7.63 11.28
C ALA A 39 4.07 -8.81 11.73
N SER A 40 4.52 -9.36 12.85
CA SER A 40 3.79 -10.10 13.87
C SER A 40 2.48 -10.73 13.38
N ALA A 41 2.53 -12.05 13.19
CA ALA A 41 1.36 -12.92 13.08
C ALA A 41 0.42 -12.88 14.32
N ARG A 42 0.71 -12.03 15.33
CA ARG A 42 -0.12 -11.79 16.52
C ARG A 42 -0.88 -10.45 16.50
N GLY A 43 -0.79 -9.67 15.41
CA GLY A 43 -1.51 -8.41 15.28
C GLY A 43 -3.03 -8.57 15.15
N HIS A 44 -3.80 -7.62 15.67
CA HIS A 44 -5.23 -7.54 15.42
C HIS A 44 -5.52 -7.44 13.90
N THR A 45 -6.61 -8.04 13.45
CA THR A 45 -7.06 -7.82 12.06
C THR A 45 -7.58 -6.40 11.92
N LYS A 46 -7.04 -5.67 10.95
CA LYS A 46 -7.36 -4.27 10.64
C LYS A 46 -8.24 -4.19 9.38
N VAL A 47 -8.61 -2.98 8.99
CA VAL A 47 -9.25 -2.69 7.70
C VAL A 47 -8.54 -1.52 7.03
N VAL A 48 -8.50 -1.53 5.70
CA VAL A 48 -7.96 -0.40 4.94
C VAL A 48 -9.10 0.55 4.58
N CYS A 49 -8.94 1.82 4.95
CA CYS A 49 -9.84 2.92 4.62
C CYS A 49 -9.13 3.88 3.67
N LEU A 50 -9.87 4.57 2.80
CA LEU A 50 -9.34 5.78 2.17
C LEU A 50 -9.47 6.95 3.15
N ASP A 51 -8.45 7.79 3.19
CA ASP A 51 -8.56 9.13 3.75
C ASP A 51 -9.43 10.00 2.86
N GLU A 52 -10.22 10.88 3.48
CA GLU A 52 -11.20 11.71 2.79
C GLU A 52 -10.56 12.88 2.04
N SER A 53 -9.45 13.40 2.56
CA SER A 53 -8.79 14.59 2.02
C SER A 53 -7.74 14.26 0.95
N THR A 54 -6.95 13.22 1.20
CA THR A 54 -5.82 12.82 0.36
C THR A 54 -6.19 11.69 -0.61
N PHE A 55 -7.23 10.92 -0.30
CA PHE A 55 -7.53 9.64 -0.97
C PHE A 55 -6.41 8.60 -0.84
N ASP A 56 -5.52 8.76 0.14
CA ASP A 56 -4.53 7.74 0.46
C ASP A 56 -5.15 6.60 1.26
N HIS A 57 -4.54 5.42 1.18
CA HIS A 57 -5.01 4.26 1.91
C HIS A 57 -4.39 4.22 3.31
N GLU A 58 -5.20 3.99 4.33
CA GLU A 58 -4.78 3.92 5.73
C GLU A 58 -5.29 2.65 6.39
N THR A 59 -4.43 1.97 7.15
CA THR A 59 -4.80 0.73 7.83
C THR A 59 -5.25 1.00 9.27
N LYS A 60 -6.54 0.82 9.57
CA LYS A 60 -7.17 1.16 10.86
C LYS A 60 -7.72 -0.05 11.61
N PHE A 61 -7.66 -0.01 12.94
CA PHE A 61 -8.32 -0.98 13.83
C PHE A 61 -9.58 -0.35 14.43
N ARG A 62 -10.76 -0.97 14.24
CA ARG A 62 -12.05 -0.48 14.73
C ARG A 62 -12.34 1.01 14.41
N PRO A 63 -12.24 1.45 13.15
CA PRO A 63 -12.45 2.86 12.81
C PRO A 63 -13.89 3.31 13.09
N HIS A 64 -14.08 4.56 13.52
CA HIS A 64 -15.41 5.19 13.66
C HIS A 64 -15.93 5.86 12.38
N HIS A 65 -15.06 6.00 11.38
CA HIS A 65 -15.35 6.50 10.04
C HIS A 65 -14.42 5.78 9.06
N CYS A 66 -14.94 5.35 7.91
CA CYS A 66 -14.13 4.66 6.90
C CYS A 66 -14.72 4.86 5.50
N ILE A 67 -13.84 5.11 4.53
CA ILE A 67 -14.18 5.04 3.12
C ILE A 67 -13.67 3.69 2.61
N PHE A 68 -14.57 2.72 2.45
CA PHE A 68 -14.24 1.37 2.00
C PHE A 68 -14.06 1.34 0.50
N HIS A 69 -12.82 1.27 0.03
CA HIS A 69 -12.51 1.24 -1.39
C HIS A 69 -12.49 -0.17 -1.98
N LYS A 70 -13.08 -0.31 -3.18
CA LYS A 70 -13.09 -1.55 -3.94
C LYS A 70 -11.71 -1.84 -4.54
N ARG A 71 -11.20 -3.04 -4.29
CA ARG A 71 -9.93 -3.52 -4.85
C ARG A 71 -9.95 -3.51 -6.37
N ARG A 72 -8.86 -3.03 -6.99
CA ARG A 72 -8.67 -2.93 -8.45
C ARG A 72 -9.70 -2.05 -9.16
N ALA A 73 -10.39 -1.18 -8.43
CA ALA A 73 -11.13 -0.13 -9.08
C ALA A 73 -10.14 0.82 -9.79
N PRO A 74 -10.44 1.25 -11.02
CA PRO A 74 -9.52 2.07 -11.82
C PRO A 74 -9.33 3.48 -11.24
N ASN A 75 -10.21 3.91 -10.35
CA ASN A 75 -10.13 5.22 -9.70
C ASN A 75 -10.61 5.13 -8.24
N ALA A 76 -9.78 5.59 -7.31
CA ALA A 76 -10.08 5.67 -5.88
C ALA A 76 -11.36 6.46 -5.60
N LYS A 77 -11.71 7.40 -6.48
CA LYS A 77 -12.87 8.29 -6.37
C LYS A 77 -14.20 7.69 -6.83
N ALA A 78 -14.21 6.54 -7.51
CA ALA A 78 -15.41 6.06 -8.21
C ALA A 78 -16.06 4.81 -7.61
N PHE A 79 -15.38 4.08 -6.70
CA PHE A 79 -15.91 2.81 -6.20
C PHE A 79 -15.60 2.61 -4.72
N PHE A 80 -16.28 3.39 -3.88
CA PHE A 80 -16.18 3.28 -2.44
C PHE A 80 -17.55 3.27 -1.76
N VAL A 81 -17.58 2.77 -0.53
CA VAL A 81 -18.68 2.97 0.41
C VAL A 81 -18.16 3.86 1.52
N ARG A 82 -18.65 5.10 1.59
CA ARG A 82 -18.32 6.02 2.68
C ARG A 82 -19.27 5.77 3.84
N THR A 83 -18.73 5.53 5.03
CA THR A 83 -19.52 5.36 6.25
C THR A 83 -19.02 6.24 7.38
N LYS A 84 -19.95 6.79 8.16
CA LYS A 84 -19.70 7.57 9.37
C LYS A 84 -20.43 6.97 10.57
N HIS A 85 -19.99 7.37 11.77
CA HIS A 85 -20.53 6.89 13.05
C HIS A 85 -20.52 5.36 13.18
N ASP A 86 -19.45 4.73 12.68
CA ASP A 86 -19.29 3.28 12.73
C ASP A 86 -19.11 2.81 14.17
N ARG A 87 -20.01 1.94 14.61
CA ARG A 87 -20.03 1.30 15.92
C ARG A 87 -19.87 -0.20 15.76
N TRP A 88 -18.75 -0.72 16.22
CA TRP A 88 -18.39 -2.14 16.10
C TRP A 88 -18.86 -2.93 17.32
N LYS A 89 -19.92 -3.73 17.15
CA LYS A 89 -20.39 -4.65 18.20
C LYS A 89 -19.44 -5.84 18.36
N VAL A 90 -18.87 -6.31 17.25
CA VAL A 90 -17.96 -7.46 17.24
C VAL A 90 -16.73 -7.12 16.42
N TRP A 91 -15.56 -7.44 16.94
CA TRP A 91 -14.31 -7.37 16.20
C TRP A 91 -13.40 -8.51 16.63
N ARG A 92 -13.39 -9.58 15.82
CA ARG A 92 -12.65 -10.81 16.05
C ARG A 92 -11.62 -11.02 14.94
N HIS A 93 -10.70 -11.94 15.17
CA HIS A 93 -9.63 -12.26 14.22
C HIS A 93 -10.08 -12.71 12.82
N ARG A 94 -11.29 -13.26 12.68
CA ARG A 94 -11.84 -13.73 11.39
C ARG A 94 -12.94 -12.85 10.80
N HIS A 95 -13.58 -12.01 11.62
CA HIS A 95 -14.64 -11.13 11.16
C HIS A 95 -14.88 -9.97 12.13
N ALA A 96 -15.46 -8.88 11.62
CA ALA A 96 -16.02 -7.80 12.42
C ALA A 96 -17.46 -7.53 11.99
N ARG A 97 -18.30 -7.06 12.91
CA ARG A 97 -19.68 -6.66 12.66
C ARG A 97 -19.93 -5.31 13.33
N GLY A 98 -20.42 -4.36 12.54
CA GLY A 98 -20.74 -3.02 12.99
C GLY A 98 -22.00 -2.49 12.35
N ARG A 99 -22.39 -1.30 12.80
CA ARG A 99 -23.43 -0.48 12.20
C ARG A 99 -22.89 0.93 12.03
N GLY A 100 -23.31 1.61 10.98
CA GLY A 100 -22.97 3.01 10.76
C GLY A 100 -24.01 3.65 9.86
N THR A 101 -23.64 4.80 9.33
CA THR A 101 -24.43 5.56 8.36
C THR A 101 -23.62 5.62 7.07
N ALA A 102 -24.14 5.04 6.00
CA ALA A 102 -23.58 5.19 4.67
C ALA A 102 -24.02 6.53 4.09
N THR A 103 -23.10 7.26 3.48
CA THR A 103 -23.40 8.53 2.82
C THR A 103 -23.31 8.33 1.31
N ALA A 104 -24.40 8.61 0.60
CA ALA A 104 -24.47 8.59 -0.85
C ALA A 104 -24.93 9.96 -1.38
N SER A 105 -24.28 10.46 -2.45
CA SER A 105 -24.54 11.81 -2.96
C SER A 105 -25.98 12.06 -3.39
N MET A 106 -26.71 11.03 -3.83
CA MET A 106 -28.10 11.18 -4.33
C MET A 106 -29.18 10.85 -3.29
N THR A 107 -28.91 9.90 -2.40
CA THR A 107 -29.92 9.37 -1.45
C THR A 107 -29.72 9.90 -0.03
N GLY A 108 -28.62 10.63 0.20
CA GLY A 108 -28.26 11.14 1.51
C GLY A 108 -27.68 10.06 2.42
N ASP A 109 -27.95 10.21 3.71
CA ASP A 109 -27.46 9.33 4.76
C ASP A 109 -28.44 8.18 5.02
N THR A 110 -27.95 6.94 4.95
CA THR A 110 -28.75 5.74 5.19
C THR A 110 -28.09 4.82 6.22
N PRO A 111 -28.82 4.27 7.20
CA PRO A 111 -28.31 3.25 8.10
C PRO A 111 -27.76 2.03 7.34
N VAL A 112 -26.57 1.57 7.73
CA VAL A 112 -25.93 0.40 7.13
C VAL A 112 -25.43 -0.57 8.19
N LYS A 113 -25.64 -1.88 7.95
CA LYS A 113 -25.01 -2.95 8.72
C LYS A 113 -23.76 -3.42 7.97
N ILE A 114 -22.62 -3.40 8.65
CA ILE A 114 -21.31 -3.69 8.07
C ILE A 114 -20.81 -5.02 8.62
N ARG A 115 -20.39 -5.93 7.75
CA ARG A 115 -19.68 -7.16 8.12
C ARG A 115 -18.36 -7.24 7.38
N LEU A 116 -17.24 -7.17 8.10
CA LEU A 116 -15.90 -7.40 7.57
C LEU A 116 -15.51 -8.86 7.76
N PHE A 117 -14.88 -9.47 6.76
CA PHE A 117 -14.51 -10.89 6.81
C PHE A 117 -13.38 -11.22 5.82
N HIS A 118 -12.98 -12.49 5.81
CA HIS A 118 -11.92 -13.03 4.95
C HIS A 118 -10.59 -12.29 5.17
N PRO A 119 -9.97 -12.44 6.36
CA PRO A 119 -8.70 -11.79 6.67
C PRO A 119 -7.58 -12.35 5.79
N VAL A 120 -6.71 -11.46 5.31
CA VAL A 120 -5.51 -11.80 4.54
C VAL A 120 -4.32 -11.04 5.11
N THR A 121 -3.12 -11.59 4.97
CA THR A 121 -1.88 -10.88 5.28
C THR A 121 -1.32 -10.28 4.00
N ARG A 122 -1.27 -8.95 3.92
CA ARG A 122 -0.76 -8.17 2.79
C ARG A 122 -0.12 -6.89 3.31
N CYS A 123 0.97 -6.45 2.67
CA CYS A 123 1.66 -5.19 3.02
C CYS A 123 1.98 -5.07 4.53
N GLY A 124 2.51 -6.15 5.13
CA GLY A 124 2.87 -6.17 6.56
C GLY A 124 1.68 -6.14 7.53
N HIS A 125 0.44 -6.25 7.05
CA HIS A 125 -0.74 -6.17 7.91
C HIS A 125 -1.71 -7.32 7.66
N ARG A 126 -2.35 -7.80 8.74
CA ARG A 126 -3.52 -8.66 8.64
C ARG A 126 -4.76 -7.78 8.49
N VAL A 127 -5.39 -7.82 7.32
CA VAL A 127 -6.52 -6.95 6.98
C VAL A 127 -7.73 -7.74 6.50
N PHE A 128 -8.93 -7.26 6.80
CA PHE A 128 -10.15 -7.79 6.18
C PHE A 128 -10.16 -7.45 4.69
N SER A 129 -10.28 -8.45 3.82
CA SER A 129 -10.29 -8.24 2.37
C SER A 129 -11.69 -8.17 1.75
N ARG A 130 -12.74 -8.38 2.55
CA ARG A 130 -14.12 -8.30 2.09
C ARG A 130 -14.99 -7.60 3.13
N ALA A 131 -15.92 -6.79 2.63
CA ALA A 131 -17.00 -6.20 3.39
C ALA A 131 -18.34 -6.58 2.77
N HIS A 132 -19.32 -6.92 3.60
CA HIS A 132 -20.71 -7.01 3.20
C HIS A 132 -21.48 -5.86 3.86
N PHE A 133 -22.14 -5.06 3.04
CA PHE A 133 -22.98 -3.94 3.45
C PHE A 133 -24.43 -4.35 3.24
N ARG A 134 -25.24 -4.25 4.30
CA ARG A 134 -26.69 -4.48 4.22
C ARG A 134 -27.42 -3.20 4.61
N PHE A 135 -28.28 -2.72 3.73
CA PHE A 135 -29.10 -1.52 3.91
C PHE A 135 -30.50 -1.98 4.32
N PRO A 136 -30.88 -1.86 5.61
CA PRO A 136 -32.15 -2.39 6.09
C PRO A 136 -33.35 -1.77 5.38
N GLU A 137 -33.29 -0.47 5.11
CA GLU A 137 -34.38 0.30 4.50
C GLU A 137 -34.71 -0.16 3.07
N PHE A 138 -33.69 -0.56 2.31
CA PHE A 138 -33.86 -1.02 0.92
C PHE A 138 -33.96 -2.55 0.81
N HIS A 139 -33.97 -3.26 1.93
CA HIS A 139 -33.88 -4.73 1.98
C HIS A 139 -32.75 -5.33 1.11
N SER A 140 -31.71 -4.54 0.83
CA SER A 140 -30.66 -4.87 -0.13
C SER A 140 -29.30 -5.01 0.57
N GLY A 141 -28.36 -5.65 -0.12
CA GLY A 141 -26.99 -5.75 0.36
C GLY A 141 -26.01 -6.14 -0.73
N SER A 142 -24.76 -5.76 -0.54
CA SER A 142 -23.69 -6.00 -1.50
C SER A 142 -22.40 -6.38 -0.80
N THR A 143 -21.63 -7.27 -1.44
CA THR A 143 -20.30 -7.67 -0.97
C THR A 143 -19.23 -7.04 -1.84
N VAL A 144 -18.34 -6.28 -1.21
CA VAL A 144 -17.23 -5.58 -1.85
C VAL A 144 -15.92 -6.27 -1.48
N LYS A 145 -15.07 -6.51 -2.48
CA LYS A 145 -13.66 -6.88 -2.27
C LYS A 145 -12.88 -5.61 -1.97
N LEU A 146 -12.30 -5.50 -0.79
CA LEU A 146 -11.64 -4.28 -0.30
C LEU A 146 -10.19 -4.19 -0.75
N SER A 147 -9.67 -2.97 -0.86
CA SER A 147 -8.22 -2.73 -0.82
C SER A 147 -7.58 -3.42 0.39
N THR A 148 -6.36 -3.94 0.18
CA THR A 148 -5.66 -4.74 1.19
C THR A 148 -4.27 -4.19 1.54
N CYS A 149 -3.90 -3.04 0.99
CA CYS A 149 -2.65 -2.35 1.27
C CYS A 149 -2.95 -0.87 1.46
N ALA A 150 -2.26 -0.29 2.45
CA ALA A 150 -2.02 1.14 2.55
C ALA A 150 -0.84 1.48 1.64
#